data_AF-A0A4Q3XAT9-F1
#
_entry.id   AF-A0A4Q3XAT9-F1
#
_cell.length_a   1.000
_cell.length_b   1.000
_cell.length_c   1.000
_cell.angle_alpha   90.00
_cell.angle_beta   90.00
_cell.angle_gamma   90.00
#
_symmetry.space_group_name_H-M   'P 1'
#
loop_
_entity.id
_entity.type
_entity.pdbx_description
1 polymer ?
#
loop_
_entity_poly.entity_id
_entity_poly.type
_entity_poly.pdbx_seq_one_letter_code
_entity_poly.pdbx_strand_id
1 'polypeptide(L)'
;MAPGQLLGAVVSQQGNRVFRGFRWGLIPAWWSEEQRQKQRLFAARAENLTRRPSFNRALRQKRAVVPVDGFWMWHEVDEVQIPFYFRSRNGEPLFLAALWDDSDDEDRLALVSVEANRIVEPLGARMPAILRGDAVDVWLDENVTDQKQLVRVLQTVPSNAFRVVAADPLASSWKSLEEAPRGRDWMSLVYGREFRPEKPRFKARRRLVRRDHLAGGQLFFRTRSFTRDDATQWHPIIDIENGHVFCDCPDFRYRHAQHEPDVWTPQWWCKHVSRAVANCKSHGELPVRELV
;
A
#
# COMPACT_ATOMS: atom_id res chain seq x y z
N MET A 1 -5.76 12.37 17.56
CA MET A 1 -4.91 13.44 17.00
C MET A 1 -5.56 13.92 15.71
N ALA A 2 -5.61 15.22 15.49
CA ALA A 2 -6.28 15.85 14.34
C ALA A 2 -5.33 16.81 13.59
N PRO A 3 -5.63 17.13 12.32
CA PRO A 3 -4.89 18.15 11.57
C PRO A 3 -4.69 19.44 12.37
N GLY A 4 -3.48 20.01 12.31
CA GLY A 4 -3.10 21.23 13.04
C GLY A 4 -2.60 21.00 14.48
N GLN A 5 -2.77 19.80 15.05
CA GLN A 5 -2.22 19.44 16.36
C GLN A 5 -0.76 18.99 16.28
N LEU A 6 -0.09 18.92 17.43
CA LEU A 6 1.25 18.35 17.54
C LEU A 6 1.19 16.81 17.44
N LEU A 7 2.13 16.26 16.68
CA LEU A 7 2.42 14.83 16.56
C LEU A 7 3.83 14.58 17.05
N GLY A 8 4.00 13.53 17.84
CA GLY A 8 5.32 13.00 18.17
C GLY A 8 5.85 12.16 17.02
N ALA A 9 7.07 12.42 16.57
CA ALA A 9 7.69 11.67 15.49
C ALA A 9 9.17 11.39 15.78
N VAL A 10 9.63 10.24 15.29
CA VAL A 10 11.04 9.87 15.24
C VAL A 10 11.65 10.42 13.97
N VAL A 11 12.78 11.10 14.09
CA VAL A 11 13.61 11.58 12.97
C VAL A 11 15.03 11.08 13.13
N SER A 12 15.78 11.03 12.04
CA SER A 12 17.24 10.94 12.11
C SER A 12 17.83 12.33 12.27
N GLN A 13 18.81 12.45 13.16
CA GLN A 13 19.62 13.65 13.35
C GLN A 13 21.06 13.22 13.63
N GLN A 14 21.96 13.49 12.68
CA GLN A 14 23.39 13.15 12.80
C GLN A 14 23.61 11.65 13.06
N GLY A 15 22.84 10.80 12.38
CA GLY A 15 22.87 9.34 12.54
C GLY A 15 22.17 8.79 13.78
N ASN A 16 21.65 9.64 14.67
CA ASN A 16 20.89 9.23 15.85
C ASN A 16 19.38 9.35 15.61
N ARG A 17 18.60 8.46 16.22
CA ARG A 17 17.14 8.58 16.24
C ARG A 17 16.68 9.42 17.40
N VAL A 18 15.94 10.49 17.10
CA VAL A 18 15.45 11.45 18.10
C VAL A 18 13.93 11.55 17.98
N PHE A 19 13.25 11.52 19.12
CA PHE A 19 11.81 11.76 19.19
C PHE A 19 11.53 13.24 19.44
N ARG A 20 10.74 13.87 18.57
CA ARG A 20 10.42 15.31 18.61
C ARG A 20 8.95 15.57 18.32
N GLY A 21 8.47 16.75 18.71
CA GLY A 21 7.13 17.23 18.38
C GLY A 21 7.11 18.02 17.07
N PHE A 22 6.09 17.79 16.24
CA PHE A 22 5.88 18.48 14.97
C PHE A 22 4.42 18.87 14.82
N ARG A 23 4.13 20.07 14.31
CA ARG A 23 2.75 20.43 13.97
C ARG A 23 2.31 19.75 12.67
N TRP A 24 1.19 19.07 12.71
CA TRP A 24 0.63 18.42 11.53
C TRP A 24 0.00 19.43 10.58
N GLY A 25 0.61 19.62 9.41
CA GLY A 25 0.23 20.61 8.42
C GLY A 25 1.46 21.36 7.94
N LEU A 26 2.17 20.75 6.98
CA LEU A 26 3.40 21.27 6.40
C LEU A 26 3.13 22.58 5.65
N ILE A 27 4.05 23.54 5.83
CA ILE A 27 4.10 24.81 5.10
C ILE A 27 5.48 24.88 4.43
N PRO A 28 5.55 24.82 3.10
CA PRO A 28 6.80 25.05 2.38
C PRO A 28 7.35 26.46 2.64
N ALA A 29 8.65 26.56 2.96
CA ALA A 29 9.30 27.83 3.29
C ALA A 29 9.23 28.89 2.17
N TRP A 30 9.06 28.50 0.91
CA TRP A 30 8.97 29.44 -0.22
C TRP A 30 7.56 30.01 -0.46
N TRP A 31 6.55 29.58 0.30
CA TRP A 31 5.19 30.12 0.18
C TRP A 31 5.11 31.57 0.67
N SER A 32 4.34 32.39 -0.06
CA SER A 32 4.02 33.76 0.35
C SER A 32 3.20 33.79 1.64
N GLU A 33 3.20 34.90 2.35
CA GLU A 33 2.43 35.05 3.59
C GLU A 33 0.94 34.73 3.39
N GLU A 34 0.35 35.18 2.28
CA GLU A 34 -1.04 34.86 1.93
C GLU A 34 -1.27 33.35 1.77
N GLN A 35 -0.36 32.63 1.11
CA GLN A 35 -0.43 31.16 0.98
C GLN A 35 -0.26 30.48 2.35
N ARG A 36 0.67 30.99 3.16
CA ARG A 36 0.91 30.54 4.54
C ARG A 36 -0.27 30.85 5.46
N GLN A 37 -1.23 31.69 5.11
CA GLN A 37 -2.46 31.88 5.88
C GLN A 37 -3.60 30.98 5.40
N LYS A 38 -3.70 30.73 4.08
CA LYS A 38 -4.86 30.06 3.47
C LYS A 38 -4.80 28.53 3.48
N GLN A 39 -3.61 27.92 3.46
CA GLN A 39 -3.52 26.47 3.21
C GLN A 39 -2.39 25.78 3.98
N ARG A 40 -2.58 24.49 4.23
CA ARG A 40 -1.61 23.58 4.86
C ARG A 40 -1.57 22.27 4.09
N LEU A 41 -0.41 21.62 4.02
CA LEU A 41 -0.28 20.29 3.43
C LEU A 41 -0.30 19.24 4.54
N PHE A 42 -1.46 18.60 4.74
CA PHE A 42 -1.59 17.54 5.76
C PHE A 42 -1.12 16.17 5.26
N ALA A 43 -1.25 15.91 3.95
CA ALA A 43 -0.87 14.66 3.34
C ALA A 43 -0.01 14.86 2.08
N ALA A 44 0.99 13.99 1.92
CA ALA A 44 1.88 13.92 0.78
C ALA A 44 1.65 12.60 0.04
N ARG A 45 1.18 12.66 -1.21
CA ARG A 45 0.95 11.45 -2.03
C ARG A 45 2.28 10.85 -2.48
N ALA A 46 2.49 9.56 -2.23
CA ALA A 46 3.71 8.82 -2.58
C ALA A 46 4.14 9.02 -4.05
N GLU A 47 3.18 9.04 -4.97
CA GLU A 47 3.37 9.20 -6.43
C GLU A 47 3.99 10.54 -6.81
N ASN A 48 3.80 11.56 -5.97
CA ASN A 48 4.18 12.94 -6.25
C ASN A 48 5.38 13.40 -5.42
N LEU A 49 5.92 12.58 -4.52
CA LEU A 49 7.01 13.00 -3.62
C LEU A 49 8.25 13.45 -4.40
N THR A 50 8.58 12.77 -5.49
CA THR A 50 9.76 13.09 -6.32
C THR A 50 9.52 14.25 -7.28
N ARG A 51 8.27 14.67 -7.50
CA ARG A 51 7.92 15.68 -8.51
C ARG A 51 7.50 17.01 -7.89
N ARG A 52 6.83 16.98 -6.74
CA ARG A 52 6.30 18.19 -6.10
C ARG A 52 7.42 18.89 -5.30
N PRO A 53 7.76 20.16 -5.60
CA PRO A 53 8.87 20.86 -4.93
C PRO A 53 8.78 20.85 -3.41
N SER A 54 7.56 21.03 -2.87
CA SER A 54 7.27 20.99 -1.43
C SER A 54 7.69 19.68 -0.74
N PHE A 55 7.72 18.56 -1.46
CA PHE A 55 8.02 17.25 -0.90
C PHE A 55 9.36 16.69 -1.39
N ASN A 56 9.83 17.04 -2.59
CA ASN A 56 11.10 16.50 -3.12
C ASN A 56 12.29 16.86 -2.22
N ARG A 57 12.32 18.11 -1.73
CA ARG A 57 13.35 18.57 -0.79
C ARG A 57 13.30 17.77 0.50
N ALA A 58 12.12 17.69 1.12
CA ALA A 58 11.93 16.97 2.38
C ALA A 58 12.21 15.47 2.24
N LEU A 59 11.85 14.85 1.11
CA LEU A 59 12.11 13.44 0.84
C LEU A 59 13.59 13.08 0.96
N ARG A 60 14.51 14.00 0.65
CA ARG A 60 15.95 13.71 0.67
C ARG A 60 16.56 13.73 2.07
N GLN A 61 16.06 14.54 2.99
CA GLN A 61 16.75 14.81 4.26
C GLN A 61 15.82 14.99 5.46
N LYS A 62 14.53 15.23 5.25
CA LYS A 62 13.57 15.60 6.29
C LYS A 62 12.45 14.57 6.34
N ARG A 63 12.85 13.32 6.60
CA ARG A 63 11.94 12.18 6.77
C ARG A 63 11.68 11.95 8.25
N ALA A 64 10.46 11.57 8.56
CA ALA A 64 10.01 11.28 9.92
C ALA A 64 9.15 10.02 9.93
N VAL A 65 9.04 9.40 11.10
CA VAL A 65 8.13 8.28 11.39
C VAL A 65 7.27 8.64 12.57
N VAL A 66 5.95 8.60 12.40
CA VAL A 66 4.97 8.89 13.44
C VAL A 66 4.44 7.56 13.99
N PRO A 67 4.84 7.12 15.20
CA PRO A 67 4.25 5.95 15.83
C PRO A 67 2.81 6.27 16.28
N VAL A 68 1.86 5.38 15.97
CA VAL A 68 0.46 5.51 16.36
C VAL A 68 -0.13 4.15 16.72
N ASP A 69 -1.15 4.12 17.58
CA ASP A 69 -1.91 2.89 17.85
C ASP A 69 -2.76 2.45 16.65
N GLY A 70 -3.13 3.41 15.81
CA GLY A 70 -3.99 3.21 14.65
C GLY A 70 -4.37 4.53 13.96
N PHE A 71 -5.16 4.44 12.91
CA PHE A 71 -5.69 5.60 12.18
C PHE A 71 -7.20 5.46 11.95
N TRP A 72 -7.85 6.61 11.78
CA TRP A 72 -9.29 6.69 11.55
C TRP A 72 -9.59 6.96 10.08
N MET A 73 -10.67 6.39 9.59
CA MET A 73 -11.28 6.71 8.29
C MET A 73 -12.78 6.82 8.45
N TRP A 74 -13.41 7.65 7.64
CA TRP A 74 -14.83 7.94 7.73
C TRP A 74 -15.52 7.43 6.48
N HIS A 75 -16.71 6.88 6.66
CA HIS A 75 -17.60 6.48 5.58
C HIS A 75 -18.91 7.24 5.72
N GLU A 76 -19.37 7.82 4.62
CA GLU A 76 -20.66 8.49 4.59
C GLU A 76 -21.76 7.51 4.19
N VAL A 77 -22.76 7.36 5.06
CA VAL A 77 -23.97 6.57 4.80
C VAL A 77 -25.16 7.44 5.15
N ASP A 78 -26.04 7.70 4.17
CA ASP A 78 -27.23 8.54 4.35
C ASP A 78 -26.93 9.88 5.07
N GLU A 79 -25.89 10.60 4.59
CA GLU A 79 -25.38 11.88 5.14
C GLU A 79 -24.76 11.78 6.56
N VAL A 80 -24.66 10.59 7.13
CA VAL A 80 -24.02 10.34 8.43
C VAL A 80 -22.58 9.84 8.24
N GLN A 81 -21.63 10.50 8.89
CA GLN A 81 -20.22 10.08 8.91
C GLN A 81 -19.99 9.01 9.98
N ILE A 82 -19.67 7.80 9.55
CA ILE A 82 -19.37 6.66 10.41
C ILE A 82 -17.85 6.47 10.49
N PRO A 83 -17.24 6.60 11.68
CA PRO A 83 -15.80 6.40 11.85
C PRO A 83 -15.42 4.92 11.96
N PHE A 84 -14.35 4.55 11.25
CA PHE A 84 -13.69 3.25 11.29
C PHE A 84 -12.27 3.42 11.78
N TYR A 85 -11.91 2.66 12.82
CA TYR A 85 -10.58 2.65 13.39
C TYR A 85 -9.78 1.43 12.91
N PHE A 86 -8.64 1.69 12.28
CA PHE A 86 -7.69 0.70 11.80
C PHE A 86 -6.50 0.64 12.74
N ARG A 87 -6.27 -0.53 13.33
CA ARG A 87 -5.09 -0.79 14.18
C ARG A 87 -4.40 -2.09 13.77
N SER A 88 -3.18 -2.30 14.24
CA SER A 88 -2.47 -3.56 13.98
C SER A 88 -3.22 -4.76 14.58
N ARG A 89 -3.20 -5.92 13.90
CA ARG A 89 -3.84 -7.14 14.41
C ARG A 89 -3.21 -7.69 15.69
N ASN A 90 -1.91 -7.51 15.84
CA ASN A 90 -1.11 -7.99 16.97
C ASN A 90 -1.02 -6.98 18.13
N GLY A 91 -1.66 -5.80 17.99
CA GLY A 91 -1.61 -4.75 19.00
C GLY A 91 -0.33 -3.92 19.01
N GLU A 92 0.59 -4.14 18.07
CA GLU A 92 1.79 -3.31 17.92
C GLU A 92 1.46 -1.93 17.32
N PRO A 93 2.28 -0.91 17.62
CA PRO A 93 2.17 0.40 16.97
C PRO A 93 2.32 0.30 15.45
N LEU A 94 1.59 1.16 14.73
CA LEU A 94 1.83 1.43 13.32
C LEU A 94 2.83 2.57 13.18
N PHE A 95 3.74 2.47 12.22
CA PHE A 95 4.75 3.48 11.94
C PHE A 95 4.39 4.23 10.65
N LEU A 96 3.82 5.43 10.77
CA LEU A 96 3.41 6.21 9.61
C LEU A 96 4.59 6.98 9.03
N ALA A 97 4.85 6.84 7.73
CA ALA A 97 5.85 7.66 7.05
C ALA A 97 5.37 9.12 6.99
N ALA A 98 6.27 10.05 7.27
CA ALA A 98 6.02 11.48 7.20
C ALA A 98 7.21 12.22 6.60
N LEU A 99 6.94 13.40 6.06
CA LEU A 99 7.94 14.37 5.64
C LEU A 99 7.77 15.62 6.50
N TRP A 100 8.89 16.20 6.91
CA TRP A 100 8.89 17.42 7.71
C TRP A 100 9.69 18.53 7.06
N ASP A 101 9.53 19.74 7.55
CA ASP A 101 10.33 20.90 7.17
C ASP A 101 10.40 21.83 8.39
N ASP A 102 11.56 22.47 8.55
CA ASP A 102 11.77 23.56 9.49
C ASP A 102 11.17 24.82 8.89
N SER A 103 9.94 25.17 9.32
CA SER A 103 9.40 26.50 9.02
C SER A 103 9.93 27.50 10.04
N ASP A 104 10.04 28.78 9.66
CA ASP A 104 10.71 29.82 10.45
C ASP A 104 10.24 29.91 11.93
N ASP A 105 9.01 29.47 12.21
CA ASP A 105 8.38 29.57 13.53
C ASP A 105 8.21 28.22 14.29
N GLU A 106 8.13 27.08 13.58
CA GLU A 106 7.84 25.77 14.18
C GLU A 106 8.14 24.61 13.20
N ASP A 107 8.59 23.47 13.72
CA ASP A 107 8.72 22.25 12.92
C ASP A 107 7.35 21.69 12.53
N ARG A 108 7.16 21.45 11.23
CA ARG A 108 5.89 20.98 10.68
C ARG A 108 6.07 19.70 9.89
N LEU A 109 5.05 18.86 9.85
CA LEU A 109 5.05 17.63 9.06
C LEU A 109 3.79 17.41 8.24
N ALA A 110 3.93 16.62 7.18
CA ALA A 110 2.85 16.02 6.40
C ALA A 110 3.00 14.50 6.44
N LEU A 111 1.89 13.79 6.67
CA LEU A 111 1.87 12.33 6.58
C LEU A 111 1.94 11.90 5.12
N VAL A 112 2.68 10.84 4.81
CA VAL A 112 2.69 10.24 3.48
C VAL A 112 1.48 9.35 3.31
N SER A 113 0.84 9.40 2.14
CA SER A 113 -0.29 8.55 1.79
C SER A 113 -0.01 7.72 0.53
N VAL A 114 -0.54 6.50 0.53
CA VAL A 114 -0.48 5.53 -0.57
C VAL A 114 -1.90 5.16 -1.02
N GLU A 115 -2.01 4.40 -2.11
CA GLU A 115 -3.28 3.85 -2.55
C GLU A 115 -3.88 2.96 -1.45
N ALA A 116 -5.18 3.09 -1.23
CA ALA A 116 -5.88 2.26 -0.26
C ALA A 116 -5.85 0.78 -0.68
N ASN A 117 -5.71 -0.13 0.28
CA ASN A 117 -5.99 -1.53 0.04
C ASN A 117 -7.51 -1.78 0.00
N ARG A 118 -7.93 -3.01 -0.36
CA ARG A 118 -9.34 -3.37 -0.54
C ARG A 118 -10.25 -3.14 0.67
N ILE A 119 -9.69 -3.11 1.89
CA ILE A 119 -10.51 -2.92 3.09
C ILE A 119 -10.63 -1.44 3.48
N VAL A 120 -9.79 -0.59 2.89
CA VAL A 120 -9.80 0.85 3.08
C VAL A 120 -10.44 1.57 1.90
N GLU A 121 -10.27 1.05 0.69
CA GLU A 121 -10.79 1.60 -0.58
C GLU A 121 -12.27 2.01 -0.51
N PRO A 122 -13.17 1.25 0.16
CA PRO A 122 -14.59 1.64 0.26
C PRO A 122 -14.83 2.90 1.11
N LEU A 123 -13.90 3.21 2.01
CA LEU A 123 -13.91 4.39 2.88
C LEU A 123 -13.15 5.57 2.24
N GLY A 124 -12.32 5.29 1.24
CA GLY A 124 -11.59 6.30 0.50
C GLY A 124 -10.45 5.73 -0.33
N ALA A 125 -10.09 6.44 -1.39
CA ALA A 125 -9.07 5.99 -2.36
C ALA A 125 -7.64 5.89 -1.78
N ARG A 126 -7.38 6.44 -0.59
CA ARG A 126 -6.04 6.60 -0.01
C ARG A 126 -6.00 6.19 1.46
N MET A 127 -4.82 5.75 1.89
CA MET A 127 -4.53 5.45 3.29
C MET A 127 -3.13 5.97 3.68
N PRO A 128 -2.83 6.12 4.99
CA PRO A 128 -1.47 6.43 5.43
C PRO A 128 -0.46 5.37 4.96
N ALA A 129 0.73 5.81 4.58
CA ALA A 129 1.85 4.92 4.27
C ALA A 129 2.42 4.36 5.58
N ILE A 130 2.31 3.04 5.78
CA ILE A 130 2.75 2.36 6.99
C ILE A 130 4.04 1.61 6.68
N LEU A 131 5.11 1.95 7.40
CA LEU A 131 6.40 1.31 7.33
C LEU A 131 6.42 0.08 8.25
N ARG A 132 7.06 -1.01 7.80
CA ARG A 132 7.17 -2.27 8.54
C ARG A 132 8.60 -2.80 8.46
N GLY A 133 9.09 -3.40 9.55
CA GLY A 133 10.41 -4.01 9.57
C GLY A 133 11.53 -3.04 9.19
N ASP A 134 12.42 -3.48 8.31
CA ASP A 134 13.57 -2.75 7.79
C ASP A 134 13.20 -1.47 7.03
N ALA A 135 11.96 -1.34 6.54
CA ALA A 135 11.48 -0.13 5.86
C ALA A 135 11.58 1.12 6.74
N VAL A 136 11.45 0.99 8.07
CA VAL A 136 11.63 2.11 9.02
C VAL A 136 13.08 2.58 8.99
N ASP A 137 14.02 1.65 8.94
CA ASP A 137 15.45 1.94 8.96
C ASP A 137 15.88 2.58 7.64
N VAL A 138 15.47 2.00 6.51
CA VAL A 138 15.70 2.59 5.17
C VAL A 138 15.09 3.98 5.06
N TRP A 139 13.89 4.19 5.63
CA TRP A 139 13.22 5.49 5.58
C TRP A 139 13.89 6.54 6.47
N LEU A 140 14.47 6.17 7.60
CA LEU A 140 15.12 7.12 8.51
C LEU A 140 16.62 7.33 8.22
N ASP A 141 17.28 6.43 7.51
CA ASP A 141 18.71 6.53 7.22
C ASP A 141 19.03 7.74 6.31
N GLU A 142 19.76 8.72 6.84
CA GLU A 142 20.21 9.92 6.15
C GLU A 142 21.10 9.62 4.92
N ASN A 143 21.77 8.47 4.91
CA ASN A 143 22.64 8.06 3.80
C ASN A 143 21.85 7.52 2.61
N VAL A 144 20.60 7.12 2.80
CA VAL A 144 19.71 6.69 1.72
C VAL A 144 19.20 7.93 0.98
N THR A 145 19.89 8.28 -0.10
CA THR A 145 19.56 9.44 -0.96
C THR A 145 18.87 9.06 -2.26
N ASP A 146 18.87 7.77 -2.64
CA ASP A 146 18.13 7.30 -3.82
C ASP A 146 16.62 7.38 -3.57
N GLN A 147 15.99 8.35 -4.22
CA GLN A 147 14.55 8.56 -4.13
C GLN A 147 13.74 7.34 -4.60
N LYS A 148 14.26 6.53 -5.54
CA LYS A 148 13.57 5.31 -5.96
C LYS A 148 13.52 4.28 -4.85
N GLN A 149 14.61 4.11 -4.10
CA GLN A 149 14.66 3.25 -2.93
C GLN A 149 13.69 3.74 -1.84
N LEU A 150 13.66 5.04 -1.57
CA LEU A 150 12.73 5.64 -0.59
C LEU A 150 11.26 5.47 -1.00
N VAL A 151 10.93 5.59 -2.28
CA VAL A 151 9.55 5.37 -2.75
C VAL A 151 9.19 3.88 -2.71
N ARG A 152 10.14 2.97 -2.94
CA ARG A 152 9.89 1.52 -2.88
C ARG A 152 9.43 1.05 -1.51
N VAL A 153 9.91 1.64 -0.42
CA VAL A 153 9.48 1.25 0.94
C VAL A 153 8.06 1.75 1.30
N LEU A 154 7.51 2.68 0.51
CA LEU A 154 6.15 3.21 0.68
C LEU A 154 5.12 2.33 -0.03
N GLN A 155 5.07 1.03 0.29
CA GLN A 155 4.07 0.12 -0.25
C GLN A 155 2.77 0.16 0.55
N THR A 156 1.65 -0.09 -0.14
CA THR A 156 0.38 -0.36 0.50
C THR A 156 0.45 -1.68 1.27
N VAL A 157 0.26 -1.61 2.58
CA VAL A 157 0.27 -2.81 3.43
C VAL A 157 -0.94 -3.71 3.14
N PRO A 158 -0.79 -5.05 3.27
CA PRO A 158 -1.86 -5.97 2.95
C PRO A 158 -3.05 -5.81 3.91
N SER A 159 -4.26 -6.08 3.42
CA SER A 159 -5.50 -5.93 4.19
C SER A 159 -5.52 -6.75 5.48
N ASN A 160 -4.84 -7.90 5.49
CA ASN A 160 -4.74 -8.75 6.67
C ASN A 160 -3.76 -8.23 7.74
N ALA A 161 -3.13 -7.05 7.55
CA ALA A 161 -2.33 -6.38 8.55
C ALA A 161 -3.19 -5.72 9.65
N PHE A 162 -4.47 -5.45 9.36
CA PHE A 162 -5.33 -4.66 10.24
C PHE A 162 -6.40 -5.47 10.96
N ARG A 163 -6.69 -5.02 12.18
CA ARG A 163 -7.99 -5.22 12.81
C ARG A 163 -8.77 -3.91 12.65
N VAL A 164 -10.00 -4.01 12.16
CA VAL A 164 -10.89 -2.86 11.98
C VAL A 164 -11.94 -2.87 13.07
N VAL A 165 -12.17 -1.72 13.69
CA VAL A 165 -13.23 -1.50 14.67
C VAL A 165 -14.13 -0.40 14.11
N ALA A 166 -15.37 -0.74 13.76
CA ALA A 166 -16.39 0.27 13.51
C ALA A 166 -16.70 0.96 14.84
N ALA A 167 -16.64 2.28 14.89
CA ALA A 167 -16.97 3.03 16.09
C ALA A 167 -18.34 3.69 15.96
N ASP A 168 -18.90 4.11 17.08
CA ASP A 168 -20.14 4.87 17.15
C ASP A 168 -20.04 6.13 16.25
N PRO A 169 -21.08 6.53 15.48
CA PRO A 169 -21.08 7.78 14.72
C PRO A 169 -20.78 9.04 15.54
N LEU A 170 -21.04 9.00 16.85
CA LEU A 170 -20.71 10.05 17.82
C LEU A 170 -19.28 9.92 18.39
N ALA A 171 -18.54 8.88 18.02
CA ALA A 171 -17.14 8.68 18.43
C ALA A 171 -16.26 9.76 17.81
N SER A 172 -16.09 10.85 18.56
CA SER A 172 -15.20 11.96 18.23
C SER A 172 -13.81 11.81 18.88
N SER A 173 -13.58 10.74 19.66
CA SER A 173 -12.32 10.53 20.38
C SER A 173 -11.99 9.04 20.64
N TRP A 174 -10.74 8.75 20.98
CA TRP A 174 -10.26 7.41 21.36
C TRP A 174 -11.00 6.80 22.55
N LYS A 175 -11.62 7.63 23.40
CA LYS A 175 -12.36 7.18 24.60
C LYS A 175 -13.66 6.44 24.27
N SER A 176 -14.12 6.48 23.02
CA SER A 176 -15.35 5.85 22.55
C SER A 176 -15.14 4.44 21.98
N LEU A 177 -13.94 3.86 22.10
CA LEU A 177 -13.56 2.60 21.43
C LEU A 177 -14.04 1.31 22.13
N GLU A 178 -14.81 1.39 23.23
CA GLU A 178 -15.21 0.21 24.01
C GLU A 178 -16.70 -0.18 23.91
N GLU A 179 -17.54 0.55 23.17
CA GLU A 179 -18.96 0.20 22.99
C GLU A 179 -19.37 0.03 21.52
N ALA A 180 -18.46 -0.43 20.66
CA ALA A 180 -18.88 -0.95 19.36
C ALA A 180 -19.70 -2.23 19.60
N PRO A 181 -21.00 -2.28 19.23
CA PRO A 181 -21.85 -3.42 19.55
C PRO A 181 -21.20 -4.69 19.02
N ARG A 182 -21.00 -5.66 19.92
CA ARG A 182 -20.55 -7.01 19.55
C ARG A 182 -21.38 -7.48 18.36
N GLY A 183 -20.76 -7.62 17.20
CA GLY A 183 -21.32 -8.45 16.13
C GLY A 183 -21.84 -7.79 14.86
N ARG A 184 -21.21 -6.72 14.35
CA ARG A 184 -21.18 -6.53 12.89
C ARG A 184 -19.75 -6.36 12.40
N ASP A 185 -19.29 -7.35 11.63
CA ASP A 185 -18.11 -7.19 10.76
C ASP A 185 -18.31 -5.92 9.94
N TRP A 186 -17.31 -5.03 9.92
CA TRP A 186 -17.37 -3.76 9.22
C TRP A 186 -17.71 -3.94 7.73
N MET A 187 -17.33 -5.08 7.15
CA MET A 187 -17.71 -5.45 5.78
C MET A 187 -19.22 -5.64 5.64
N SER A 188 -19.89 -6.13 6.68
CA SER A 188 -21.36 -6.22 6.72
C SER A 188 -22.05 -4.87 6.94
N LEU A 189 -21.35 -3.88 7.51
CA LEU A 189 -21.84 -2.51 7.63
C LEU A 189 -21.69 -1.74 6.31
N VAL A 190 -20.57 -1.93 5.61
CA VAL A 190 -20.28 -1.25 4.33
C VAL A 190 -21.00 -1.90 3.15
N TYR A 191 -21.17 -3.23 3.14
CA TYR A 191 -21.70 -3.96 1.99
C TYR A 191 -23.02 -4.71 2.26
N GLY A 192 -23.60 -4.61 3.46
CA GLY A 192 -24.75 -5.43 3.88
C GLY A 192 -24.36 -6.84 4.34
N ARG A 193 -25.28 -7.56 4.99
CA ARG A 193 -24.99 -8.86 5.65
C ARG A 193 -24.39 -9.88 4.67
N GLU A 194 -23.22 -10.40 5.06
CA GLU A 194 -22.35 -11.35 4.33
C GLU A 194 -21.74 -10.81 3.03
N PHE A 195 -20.75 -9.90 3.14
CA PHE A 195 -19.77 -9.75 2.05
C PHE A 195 -18.98 -11.06 1.91
N ARG A 196 -19.37 -11.88 0.95
CA ARG A 196 -18.51 -12.93 0.39
C ARG A 196 -17.82 -12.34 -0.83
N PRO A 197 -16.49 -12.29 -0.91
CA PRO A 197 -15.83 -11.90 -2.14
C PRO A 197 -16.15 -12.93 -3.22
N GLU A 198 -17.21 -12.71 -3.99
CA GLU A 198 -17.48 -13.52 -5.16
C GLU A 198 -16.36 -13.24 -6.16
N LYS A 199 -15.57 -14.28 -6.46
CA LYS A 199 -14.71 -14.26 -7.66
C LYS A 199 -15.63 -13.97 -8.84
N PRO A 200 -15.47 -12.87 -9.58
CA PRO A 200 -16.32 -12.59 -10.73
C PRO A 200 -16.23 -13.77 -11.70
N ARG A 201 -17.35 -14.50 -11.84
CA ARG A 201 -17.45 -15.67 -12.72
C ARG A 201 -17.70 -15.18 -14.15
N PHE A 202 -16.62 -14.85 -14.85
CA PHE A 202 -16.68 -14.61 -16.28
C PHE A 202 -16.85 -15.94 -17.04
N LYS A 203 -17.75 -16.00 -18.03
CA LYS A 203 -17.83 -17.15 -18.96
C LYS A 203 -16.45 -17.36 -19.60
N ALA A 204 -15.89 -18.55 -19.46
CA ALA A 204 -14.60 -18.89 -20.05
C ALA A 204 -14.67 -18.74 -21.57
N ARG A 205 -14.09 -17.67 -22.12
CA ARG A 205 -13.86 -17.54 -23.57
C ARG A 205 -12.59 -18.31 -23.92
N ARG A 206 -12.68 -19.29 -24.84
CA ARG A 206 -11.50 -19.90 -25.47
C ARG A 206 -10.78 -18.82 -26.30
N ARG A 207 -9.53 -18.52 -25.98
CA ARG A 207 -8.67 -17.64 -26.79
C ARG A 207 -7.23 -18.15 -26.81
N LEU A 208 -6.61 -17.98 -27.98
CA LEU A 208 -5.27 -18.44 -28.34
C LEU A 208 -4.20 -17.80 -27.44
N VAL A 209 -3.32 -18.65 -26.92
CA VAL A 209 -2.05 -18.27 -26.31
C VAL A 209 -1.01 -18.30 -27.44
N ARG A 210 -0.34 -17.18 -27.70
CA ARG A 210 0.78 -17.14 -28.64
C ARG A 210 2.08 -17.31 -27.85
N ARG A 211 2.86 -18.34 -28.20
CA ARG A 211 4.08 -18.78 -27.53
C ARG A 211 5.28 -18.51 -28.44
N ASP A 212 6.31 -17.87 -27.89
CA ASP A 212 7.59 -17.66 -28.55
C ASP A 212 8.70 -18.24 -27.67
N HIS A 213 9.65 -18.99 -28.25
CA HIS A 213 10.82 -19.53 -27.53
C HIS A 213 11.94 -18.47 -27.50
N LEU A 214 12.53 -18.24 -26.33
CA LEU A 214 13.72 -17.40 -26.16
C LEU A 214 14.96 -18.29 -25.89
N ALA A 215 16.16 -17.75 -26.17
CA ALA A 215 17.41 -18.44 -25.87
C ALA A 215 17.57 -18.65 -24.36
N GLY A 216 18.08 -19.82 -23.94
CA GLY A 216 18.33 -20.16 -22.53
C GLY A 216 17.12 -20.73 -21.77
N GLY A 217 16.31 -21.60 -22.39
CA GLY A 217 15.25 -22.34 -21.68
C GLY A 217 14.01 -21.51 -21.28
N GLN A 218 13.97 -20.23 -21.64
CA GLN A 218 12.88 -19.32 -21.29
C GLN A 218 11.74 -19.35 -22.34
N LEU A 219 10.51 -19.46 -21.84
CA LEU A 219 9.30 -19.38 -22.64
C LEU A 219 8.58 -18.07 -22.42
N PHE A 220 8.26 -17.38 -23.51
CA PHE A 220 7.52 -16.14 -23.51
C PHE A 220 6.10 -16.34 -24.01
N PHE A 221 5.14 -15.77 -23.28
CA PHE A 221 3.73 -15.88 -23.58
C PHE A 221 3.10 -14.50 -23.76
N ARG A 222 2.19 -14.35 -24.73
CA ARG A 222 1.32 -13.17 -24.81
C ARG A 222 -0.10 -13.55 -24.39
N THR A 223 -0.56 -12.97 -23.29
CA THR A 223 -1.91 -13.22 -22.73
C THR A 223 -2.71 -11.92 -22.65
N ARG A 224 -4.01 -11.92 -22.94
CA ARG A 224 -4.85 -10.71 -22.81
C ARG A 224 -5.46 -10.61 -21.41
N SER A 225 -5.59 -9.39 -20.90
CA SER A 225 -6.28 -9.03 -19.67
C SER A 225 -7.74 -9.51 -19.69
N PHE A 226 -8.28 -9.86 -18.52
CA PHE A 226 -9.66 -10.34 -18.36
C PHE A 226 -10.57 -9.35 -17.64
N THR A 227 -9.99 -8.33 -16.99
CA THR A 227 -10.74 -7.36 -16.17
C THR A 227 -10.98 -6.04 -16.89
N ARG A 228 -10.44 -5.87 -18.09
CA ARG A 228 -10.60 -4.67 -18.90
C ARG A 228 -10.83 -5.07 -20.35
N ASP A 229 -11.80 -4.42 -20.99
CA ASP A 229 -12.11 -4.58 -22.41
C ASP A 229 -11.08 -3.89 -23.33
N ASP A 230 -10.11 -3.18 -22.74
CA ASP A 230 -9.07 -2.40 -23.41
C ASP A 230 -7.96 -3.21 -24.10
N ALA A 231 -8.12 -4.54 -24.20
CA ALA A 231 -7.16 -5.45 -24.85
C ALA A 231 -5.73 -5.42 -24.26
N THR A 232 -5.53 -4.93 -23.02
CA THR A 232 -4.22 -4.91 -22.36
C THR A 232 -3.57 -6.30 -22.40
N GLN A 233 -2.32 -6.39 -22.87
CA GLN A 233 -1.57 -7.64 -22.98
C GLN A 233 -0.59 -7.76 -21.81
N TRP A 234 -0.50 -8.97 -21.24
CA TRP A 234 0.38 -9.35 -20.16
C TRP A 234 1.30 -10.48 -20.61
N HIS A 235 2.53 -10.44 -20.14
CA HIS A 235 3.64 -11.24 -20.61
C HIS A 235 4.17 -12.15 -19.49
N PRO A 236 3.59 -13.35 -19.30
CA PRO A 236 4.22 -14.32 -18.45
C PRO A 236 5.49 -14.90 -19.09
N ILE A 237 6.53 -15.07 -18.28
CA ILE A 237 7.79 -15.73 -18.63
C ILE A 237 7.94 -16.94 -17.71
N ILE A 238 8.31 -18.08 -18.29
CA ILE A 238 8.64 -19.30 -17.54
C ILE A 238 10.08 -19.67 -17.88
N ASP A 239 10.93 -19.66 -16.86
CA ASP A 239 12.27 -20.26 -16.92
C ASP A 239 12.14 -21.73 -16.52
N ILE A 240 12.24 -22.61 -17.52
CA ILE A 240 12.10 -24.06 -17.29
C ILE A 240 13.29 -24.62 -16.50
N GLU A 241 14.50 -24.07 -16.72
CA GLU A 241 15.73 -24.61 -16.17
C GLU A 241 15.88 -24.27 -14.68
N ASN A 242 15.65 -23.01 -14.31
CA ASN A 242 15.80 -22.53 -12.94
C ASN A 242 14.49 -22.53 -12.16
N GLY A 243 13.38 -22.63 -12.89
CA GLY A 243 12.08 -22.71 -12.29
C GLY A 243 11.43 -21.40 -11.88
N HIS A 244 11.95 -20.31 -12.39
CA HIS A 244 11.42 -18.99 -12.10
C HIS A 244 10.22 -18.69 -13.00
N VAL A 245 9.24 -18.01 -12.42
CA VAL A 245 8.06 -17.53 -13.14
C VAL A 245 7.95 -16.04 -12.95
N PHE A 246 7.63 -15.32 -14.02
CA PHE A 246 7.44 -13.88 -13.99
C PHE A 246 6.16 -13.50 -14.75
N CYS A 247 5.49 -12.43 -14.33
CA CYS A 247 4.47 -11.79 -15.16
C CYS A 247 4.40 -10.30 -14.84
N ASP A 248 4.24 -9.47 -15.88
CA ASP A 248 4.12 -8.01 -15.74
C ASP A 248 2.74 -7.53 -15.27
N CYS A 249 1.79 -8.44 -15.01
CA CYS A 249 0.46 -8.06 -14.58
C CYS A 249 0.40 -7.60 -13.11
N PRO A 250 -0.51 -6.67 -12.75
CA PRO A 250 -0.68 -6.18 -11.38
C PRO A 250 -0.94 -7.29 -10.35
N ASP A 251 -1.70 -8.34 -10.71
CA ASP A 251 -1.98 -9.48 -9.81
C ASP A 251 -0.72 -10.29 -9.48
N PHE A 252 0.23 -10.39 -10.42
CA PHE A 252 1.52 -11.05 -10.18
C PHE A 252 2.37 -10.20 -9.23
N ARG A 253 2.50 -8.89 -9.50
CA ARG A 253 3.22 -7.97 -8.62
C ARG A 253 2.63 -7.92 -7.21
N TYR A 254 1.30 -7.96 -7.11
CA TYR A 254 0.59 -7.98 -5.83
C TYR A 254 0.87 -9.26 -5.03
N ARG A 255 0.84 -10.44 -5.67
CA ARG A 255 1.12 -11.73 -5.00
C ARG A 255 2.59 -11.87 -4.62
N HIS A 256 3.49 -11.40 -5.49
CA HIS A 256 4.92 -11.34 -5.22
C HIS A 256 5.29 -10.32 -4.13
N ALA A 257 4.46 -9.29 -3.90
CA ALA A 257 4.64 -8.43 -2.74
C ALA A 257 4.26 -9.13 -1.41
N GLN A 258 3.56 -10.26 -1.48
CA GLN A 258 3.14 -11.04 -0.31
C GLN A 258 4.07 -12.24 -0.01
N HIS A 259 4.88 -12.69 -0.98
CA HIS A 259 5.69 -13.91 -0.91
C HIS A 259 7.01 -13.77 -1.71
N GLU A 260 8.10 -14.40 -1.26
CA GLU A 260 9.38 -14.41 -1.98
C GLU A 260 9.25 -15.06 -3.38
N PRO A 261 10.04 -14.62 -4.37
CA PRO A 261 9.69 -14.83 -5.79
C PRO A 261 10.09 -16.17 -6.37
N ASP A 262 10.95 -16.92 -5.70
CA ASP A 262 11.89 -17.76 -6.43
C ASP A 262 11.58 -19.27 -6.40
N VAL A 263 10.36 -19.69 -6.07
CA VAL A 263 10.00 -21.12 -6.18
C VAL A 263 8.55 -21.33 -6.63
N TRP A 264 8.37 -22.26 -7.58
CA TRP A 264 7.13 -22.78 -8.17
C TRP A 264 6.03 -23.12 -7.15
N THR A 265 5.36 -22.12 -6.59
CA THR A 265 4.27 -22.33 -5.65
C THR A 265 2.95 -21.94 -6.34
N PRO A 266 2.12 -22.93 -6.75
CA PRO A 266 0.88 -22.67 -7.50
C PRO A 266 -0.09 -21.73 -6.76
N GLN A 267 0.02 -21.69 -5.43
CA GLN A 267 -0.82 -20.87 -4.55
C GLN A 267 -0.69 -19.36 -4.83
N TRP A 268 0.46 -18.92 -5.37
CA TRP A 268 0.79 -17.50 -5.54
C TRP A 268 0.88 -17.08 -7.01
N TRP A 269 0.53 -17.97 -7.94
CA TRP A 269 0.51 -17.62 -9.35
C TRP A 269 -0.66 -16.72 -9.69
N CYS A 270 -0.38 -15.67 -10.47
CA CYS A 270 -1.44 -14.99 -11.18
C CYS A 270 -2.02 -15.93 -12.25
N LYS A 271 -3.26 -15.69 -12.66
CA LYS A 271 -3.94 -16.49 -13.70
C LYS A 271 -3.17 -16.61 -15.03
N HIS A 272 -2.29 -15.65 -15.34
CA HIS A 272 -1.49 -15.65 -16.57
C HIS A 272 -0.35 -16.67 -16.48
N VAL A 273 0.37 -16.68 -15.34
CA VAL A 273 1.40 -17.69 -15.03
C VAL A 273 0.78 -19.08 -14.96
N SER A 274 -0.35 -19.27 -14.28
CA SER A 274 -1.00 -20.58 -14.19
C SER A 274 -1.34 -21.17 -15.57
N ARG A 275 -1.73 -20.33 -16.54
CA ARG A 275 -2.01 -20.76 -17.92
C ARG A 275 -0.77 -21.05 -18.72
N ALA A 276 0.26 -20.22 -18.57
CA ALA A 276 1.56 -20.46 -19.19
C ALA A 276 2.12 -21.81 -18.69
N VAL A 277 2.06 -22.08 -17.39
CA VAL A 277 2.50 -23.35 -16.80
C VAL A 277 1.66 -24.53 -17.29
N ALA A 278 0.33 -24.38 -17.32
CA ALA A 278 -0.55 -25.42 -17.86
C ALA A 278 -0.27 -25.71 -19.35
N ASN A 279 0.12 -24.69 -20.12
CA ASN A 279 0.55 -24.85 -21.51
C ASN A 279 1.89 -25.59 -21.62
N CYS A 280 2.88 -25.27 -20.79
CA CYS A 280 4.14 -26.04 -20.74
C CYS A 280 3.89 -27.51 -20.36
N LYS A 281 3.04 -27.77 -19.36
CA LYS A 281 2.64 -29.13 -18.96
C LYS A 281 1.99 -29.91 -20.10
N SER A 282 1.08 -29.28 -20.87
CA SER A 282 0.44 -29.95 -22.00
C SER A 282 1.39 -30.28 -23.15
N HIS A 283 2.55 -29.63 -23.21
CA HIS A 283 3.60 -29.88 -24.20
C HIS A 283 4.74 -30.77 -23.68
N GLY A 284 4.64 -31.29 -22.44
CA GLY A 284 5.66 -32.15 -21.84
C GLY A 284 6.96 -31.43 -21.46
N GLU A 285 6.93 -30.10 -21.36
CA GLU A 285 8.11 -29.25 -21.14
C GLU A 285 8.43 -29.07 -19.64
N LEU A 286 7.55 -29.52 -18.73
CA LEU A 286 7.76 -29.49 -17.29
C LEU A 286 7.69 -30.91 -16.71
N PRO A 287 8.57 -31.26 -15.76
CA PRO A 287 8.57 -32.58 -15.14
C PRO A 287 7.24 -32.86 -14.43
N VAL A 288 6.72 -34.09 -14.59
CA VAL A 288 5.38 -34.52 -14.13
C VAL A 288 5.27 -34.67 -12.61
N ARG A 289 6.37 -34.57 -11.86
CA ARG A 289 6.31 -34.72 -10.39
C ARG A 289 5.57 -33.56 -9.74
N GLU A 290 4.57 -33.92 -8.94
CA GLU A 290 3.84 -33.01 -8.07
C GLU A 290 4.82 -32.28 -7.15
N LEU A 291 4.82 -30.95 -7.28
CA LEU A 291 5.69 -30.03 -6.58
C LEU A 291 5.13 -29.87 -5.17
N VAL A 292 5.93 -30.29 -4.18
CA VAL A 292 5.67 -30.20 -2.73
C VAL A 292 5.58 -28.75 -2.28
#